data_AF-A0A961E720-F1
#
_entry.id   AF-A0A961E720-F1
#
_cell.length_a   1.000
_cell.length_b   1.000
_cell.length_c   1.000
_cell.angle_alpha   90.00
_cell.angle_beta   90.00
_cell.angle_gamma   90.00
#
_symmetry.space_group_name_H-M   'P 1'
#
loop_
_entity.id
_entity.type
_entity.pdbx_description
1 polymer ?
#
loop_
_entity_poly.entity_id
_entity_poly.type
_entity_poly.pdbx_seq_one_letter_code
_entity_poly.pdbx_strand_id
1 'polypeptide(L)'
;MAHDVVVIGAGLAGLTAARELTRKGFDVVVLEGRDRVGGRTFSGTLAGVPVDRGASFVGPTQDAVLKLAADLGCGTTPTHNDGANLIRWRGNVRRYQGTIPKLGLVGLLDIGRIQWQFDRIAARVSVTEPWNSKGAAELDAMSLGGWLRSVRATAGSRDLMAIMSRVT
;
A
#
# COMPACT_ATOMS: atom_id res chain seq x y z
N MET A 1 -25.32 17.87 -23.25
CA MET A 1 -24.76 16.76 -24.04
C MET A 1 -25.01 15.49 -23.26
N ALA A 2 -25.44 14.41 -23.91
CA ALA A 2 -25.60 13.10 -23.28
C ALA A 2 -24.40 12.24 -23.70
N HIS A 3 -23.74 11.61 -22.72
CA HIS A 3 -22.65 10.65 -22.92
C HIS A 3 -23.13 9.27 -22.47
N ASP A 4 -22.59 8.19 -23.03
CA ASP A 4 -22.91 6.82 -22.61
C ASP A 4 -22.44 6.54 -21.18
N VAL A 5 -21.25 7.05 -20.83
CA VAL A 5 -20.65 6.87 -19.51
C VAL A 5 -20.01 8.16 -19.00
N VAL A 6 -20.28 8.49 -17.73
CA VAL A 6 -19.60 9.56 -17.00
C VAL A 6 -18.71 8.93 -15.93
N VAL A 7 -17.41 9.17 -16.00
CA VAL A 7 -16.43 8.75 -14.99
C VAL A 7 -16.12 9.92 -14.07
N ILE A 8 -16.35 9.75 -12.76
CA ILE A 8 -16.06 10.77 -11.74
C ILE A 8 -14.69 10.50 -11.12
N GLY A 9 -13.74 11.41 -11.38
CA GLY A 9 -12.37 11.38 -10.89
C GLY A 9 -11.36 10.89 -11.93
N ALA A 10 -10.39 11.74 -12.28
CA ALA A 10 -9.29 11.44 -13.19
C ALA A 10 -8.03 10.91 -12.45
N GLY A 11 -8.24 10.05 -11.45
CA GLY A 11 -7.17 9.23 -10.87
C GLY A 11 -6.86 8.01 -11.74
N LEU A 12 -5.83 7.23 -11.37
CA LEU A 12 -5.43 6.03 -12.12
C LEU A 12 -6.61 5.10 -12.44
N ALA A 13 -7.46 4.81 -11.44
CA ALA A 13 -8.63 3.95 -11.63
C ALA A 13 -9.65 4.52 -12.64
N GLY A 14 -9.99 5.81 -12.53
CA GLY A 14 -10.95 6.44 -13.44
C GLY A 14 -10.41 6.58 -14.86
N LEU A 15 -9.14 6.96 -15.03
CA LEU A 15 -8.51 7.04 -16.34
C LEU A 15 -8.37 5.67 -17.01
N THR A 16 -8.02 4.62 -16.25
CA THR A 16 -8.01 3.25 -16.78
C THR A 16 -9.41 2.79 -17.18
N ALA A 17 -10.43 3.06 -16.36
CA ALA A 17 -11.81 2.74 -16.71
C ALA A 17 -12.27 3.47 -18.00
N ALA A 18 -12.01 4.77 -18.09
CA ALA A 18 -12.32 5.57 -19.27
C ALA A 18 -11.60 5.04 -20.52
N ARG A 19 -10.28 4.75 -20.41
CA ARG A 19 -9.49 4.17 -21.51
C ARG A 19 -10.11 2.87 -22.02
N GLU A 20 -10.47 1.94 -21.13
CA GLU A 20 -11.02 0.64 -21.52
C GLU A 20 -12.44 0.74 -22.10
N LEU A 21 -13.27 1.65 -21.59
CA LEU A 21 -14.62 1.91 -22.12
C LEU A 21 -14.56 2.61 -23.49
N THR A 22 -13.71 3.62 -23.65
CA THR A 22 -13.49 4.27 -24.95
C THR A 22 -12.98 3.26 -25.99
N ARG A 23 -12.08 2.35 -25.62
CA ARG A 23 -11.62 1.25 -26.52
C ARG A 23 -12.74 0.29 -26.93
N LYS A 24 -13.80 0.18 -26.14
CA LYS A 24 -15.00 -0.60 -26.46
C LYS A 24 -16.03 0.19 -27.29
N GLY A 25 -15.76 1.46 -27.59
CA GLY A 25 -16.60 2.28 -28.46
C GLY A 25 -17.67 3.12 -27.74
N PHE A 26 -17.65 3.18 -26.41
CA PHE A 26 -18.58 4.05 -25.67
C PHE A 26 -18.14 5.53 -25.74
N ASP A 27 -19.11 6.44 -25.78
CA ASP A 27 -18.88 7.87 -25.55
C ASP A 27 -18.69 8.13 -24.04
N VAL A 28 -17.46 8.47 -23.65
CA VAL A 28 -17.06 8.59 -22.25
C VAL A 28 -16.56 10.00 -21.96
N VAL A 29 -17.10 10.60 -20.91
CA VAL A 29 -16.58 11.85 -20.33
C VAL A 29 -15.99 11.59 -18.94
N VAL A 30 -14.87 12.23 -18.64
CA VAL A 30 -14.22 12.18 -17.31
C VAL A 30 -14.35 13.54 -16.64
N LEU A 31 -14.88 13.58 -15.42
CA LEU A 31 -15.02 14.79 -14.61
C LEU A 31 -14.05 14.73 -13.43
N GLU A 32 -13.09 15.65 -13.35
CA GLU A 32 -12.12 15.75 -12.25
C GLU A 32 -12.38 17.00 -11.41
N GLY A 33 -12.30 16.86 -10.09
CA GLY A 33 -12.54 17.96 -9.15
C GLY A 33 -11.33 18.89 -8.95
N ARG A 34 -10.19 18.59 -9.57
CA ARG A 34 -8.95 19.38 -9.52
C ARG A 34 -8.59 19.93 -10.90
N ASP A 35 -7.66 20.86 -10.90
CA ASP A 35 -6.98 21.40 -12.08
C ASP A 35 -5.98 20.44 -12.73
N ARG A 36 -5.86 19.21 -12.21
CA ARG A 36 -4.94 18.19 -12.69
C ARG A 36 -5.52 16.79 -12.58
N VAL A 37 -5.03 15.90 -13.43
CA VAL A 37 -5.27 14.46 -13.32
C VAL A 37 -4.29 13.77 -12.35
N GLY A 38 -4.41 12.46 -12.18
CA GLY A 38 -3.52 11.59 -11.40
C GLY A 38 -4.06 11.22 -10.02
N GLY A 39 -4.91 12.06 -9.42
CA GLY A 39 -5.47 11.80 -8.09
C GLY A 39 -4.37 11.69 -7.03
N ARG A 40 -4.16 10.48 -6.49
CA ARG A 40 -3.11 10.15 -5.51
C ARG A 40 -1.71 9.97 -6.13
N THR A 41 -1.59 9.93 -7.45
CA THR A 41 -0.32 10.11 -8.15
C THR A 41 -0.16 11.59 -8.50
N PHE A 42 1.04 12.12 -8.32
CA PHE A 42 1.34 13.50 -8.67
C PHE A 42 2.84 13.66 -8.91
N SER A 43 3.22 13.78 -10.16
CA SER A 43 4.59 14.10 -10.55
C SER A 43 4.74 15.62 -10.67
N GLY A 44 5.88 16.13 -10.23
CA GLY A 44 6.24 17.53 -10.37
C GLY A 44 7.74 17.70 -10.49
N THR A 45 8.20 18.93 -10.33
CA THR A 45 9.63 19.24 -10.34
C THR A 45 10.03 19.86 -9.02
N LEU A 46 11.21 19.49 -8.50
CA LEU A 46 11.84 20.11 -7.35
C LEU A 46 13.31 20.38 -7.70
N ALA A 47 13.74 21.65 -7.62
CA ALA A 47 15.09 22.07 -7.99
C ALA A 47 15.55 21.58 -9.39
N GLY A 48 14.64 21.58 -10.37
CA GLY A 48 14.90 21.11 -11.74
C GLY A 48 14.85 19.58 -11.93
N VAL A 49 14.61 18.82 -10.86
CA VAL A 49 14.57 17.34 -10.90
C VAL A 49 13.12 16.86 -10.85
N PRO A 50 12.72 15.89 -11.70
CA PRO A 50 11.42 15.23 -11.58
C PRO A 50 11.28 14.52 -10.23
N VAL A 51 10.16 14.74 -9.54
CA VAL A 51 9.85 14.08 -8.28
C VAL A 51 8.38 13.68 -8.24
N ASP A 52 8.12 12.51 -7.71
CA ASP A 52 6.76 12.10 -7.37
C ASP A 52 6.43 12.55 -5.94
N ARG A 53 5.29 13.23 -5.81
CA ARG A 53 4.73 13.77 -4.55
C ARG A 53 3.57 12.92 -4.04
N GLY A 54 3.41 11.71 -4.59
CA GLY A 54 2.34 10.77 -4.30
C GLY A 54 2.82 9.32 -4.50
N ALA A 55 1.92 8.44 -4.93
CA ALA A 55 2.32 7.05 -5.21
C ALA A 55 3.40 6.98 -6.29
N SER A 56 4.53 6.35 -5.97
CA SER A 56 5.76 6.35 -6.80
C SER A 56 6.32 4.94 -7.06
N PHE A 57 5.92 3.94 -6.26
CA PHE A 57 6.51 2.61 -6.28
C PHE A 57 5.61 1.62 -7.01
N VAL A 58 6.22 0.81 -7.87
CA VAL A 58 5.66 -0.42 -8.40
C VAL A 58 6.57 -1.59 -8.05
N GLY A 59 6.03 -2.81 -7.97
CA GLY A 59 6.81 -3.98 -7.57
C GLY A 59 6.32 -5.28 -8.20
N PRO A 60 7.04 -6.39 -7.96
CA PRO A 60 6.61 -7.72 -8.39
C PRO A 60 5.16 -7.99 -7.96
N THR A 61 4.43 -8.79 -8.74
CA THR A 61 3.00 -9.13 -8.58
C THR A 61 2.01 -8.00 -8.85
N GLN A 62 2.46 -6.77 -9.12
CA GLN A 62 1.59 -5.66 -9.50
C GLN A 62 1.37 -5.59 -11.03
N ASP A 63 0.88 -6.70 -11.60
CA ASP A 63 0.89 -6.94 -13.03
C ASP A 63 0.07 -5.93 -13.83
N ALA A 64 -1.08 -5.49 -13.30
CA ALA A 64 -1.98 -4.57 -13.99
C ALA A 64 -1.35 -3.19 -14.25
N VAL A 65 -0.69 -2.60 -13.24
CA VAL A 65 -0.04 -1.29 -13.38
C VAL A 65 1.24 -1.39 -14.21
N LEU A 66 2.00 -2.48 -14.09
CA LEU A 66 3.19 -2.72 -14.90
C LEU A 66 2.84 -2.89 -16.38
N LYS A 67 1.77 -3.63 -16.69
CA LYS A 67 1.24 -3.75 -18.05
C LYS A 67 0.78 -2.41 -18.60
N LEU A 68 0.04 -1.63 -17.81
CA LEU A 68 -0.41 -0.30 -18.23
C LEU A 68 0.78 0.65 -18.50
N ALA A 69 1.81 0.60 -17.67
CA ALA A 69 3.03 1.37 -17.89
C ALA A 69 3.71 0.97 -19.22
N ALA A 70 3.85 -0.33 -19.49
CA ALA A 70 4.42 -0.84 -20.74
C ALA A 70 3.59 -0.41 -21.97
N ASP A 71 2.26 -0.53 -21.91
CA ASP A 71 1.33 -0.08 -22.96
C ASP A 71 1.49 1.42 -23.29
N LEU A 72 1.86 2.23 -22.29
CA LEU A 72 2.04 3.68 -22.42
C LEU A 72 3.49 4.09 -22.68
N GLY A 73 4.41 3.12 -22.81
CA GLY A 73 5.84 3.40 -23.00
C GLY A 73 6.55 3.98 -21.76
N CYS A 74 5.98 3.81 -20.57
CA CYS A 74 6.58 4.24 -19.31
C CYS A 74 7.56 3.18 -18.79
N GLY A 75 8.84 3.52 -18.76
CA GLY A 75 9.87 2.67 -18.16
C GLY A 75 9.86 2.68 -16.63
N THR A 76 10.44 1.66 -16.02
CA THR A 76 10.69 1.59 -14.57
C THR A 76 12.20 1.60 -14.29
N THR A 77 12.58 2.01 -13.08
CA THR A 77 13.95 1.93 -12.59
C THR A 77 13.97 1.25 -11.23
N PRO A 78 14.95 0.37 -10.94
CA PRO A 78 15.11 -0.19 -9.60
C PRO A 78 15.29 0.92 -8.56
N THR A 79 14.58 0.79 -7.43
CA THR A 79 14.82 1.67 -6.28
C THR A 79 16.19 1.36 -5.70
N HIS A 80 17.04 2.37 -5.55
CA HIS A 80 18.34 2.21 -4.90
C HIS A 80 18.15 1.73 -3.46
N ASN A 81 18.75 0.59 -3.14
CA ASN A 81 18.60 -0.10 -1.85
C ASN A 81 19.93 -0.65 -1.32
N ASP A 82 21.06 -0.10 -1.76
CA ASP A 82 22.38 -0.52 -1.30
C ASP A 82 22.67 -0.06 0.13
N GLY A 83 23.42 -0.87 0.88
CA GLY A 83 23.88 -0.54 2.22
C GLY A 83 22.96 -1.04 3.34
N ALA A 84 23.09 -0.42 4.52
CA ALA A 84 22.37 -0.83 5.72
C ALA A 84 21.07 -0.03 5.89
N ASN A 85 19.97 -0.73 6.19
CA ASN A 85 18.74 -0.12 6.63
C ASN A 85 18.94 0.58 7.99
N LEU A 86 18.25 1.69 8.19
CA LEU A 86 18.30 2.46 9.43
C LEU A 86 16.95 2.43 10.13
N ILE A 87 16.95 2.13 11.43
CA ILE A 87 15.77 2.31 12.28
C ILE A 87 16.13 3.25 13.44
N ARG A 88 15.31 4.28 13.64
CA ARG A 88 15.38 5.13 14.83
C ARG A 88 14.41 4.60 15.87
N TRP A 89 14.95 4.01 16.93
CA TRP A 89 14.20 3.37 18.00
C TRP A 89 14.48 4.03 19.34
N ARG A 90 13.44 4.61 19.97
CA ARG A 90 13.53 5.28 21.28
C ARG A 90 14.73 6.24 21.37
N GLY A 91 14.86 7.11 20.37
CA GLY A 91 15.94 8.10 20.27
C GLY A 91 17.26 7.59 19.66
N ASN A 92 17.49 6.28 19.59
CA ASN A 92 18.74 5.70 19.09
C ASN A 92 18.61 5.23 17.64
N VAL A 93 19.64 5.45 16.81
CA VAL A 93 19.69 4.94 15.43
C VAL A 93 20.46 3.61 15.41
N ARG A 94 19.88 2.59 14.77
CA ARG A 94 20.51 1.28 14.58
C ARG A 94 20.55 0.92 13.10
N ARG A 95 21.68 0.34 12.69
CA ARG A 95 21.89 -0.26 11.36
C ARG A 95 21.48 -1.72 11.38
N TYR A 96 20.81 -2.17 10.33
CA TYR A 96 20.49 -3.59 10.10
C TYR A 96 20.50 -3.95 8.62
N GLN A 97 20.52 -5.24 8.33
CA GLN A 97 20.40 -5.81 6.98
C GLN A 97 19.15 -6.69 6.92
N GLY A 98 18.56 -6.82 5.73
CA GLY A 98 17.31 -7.56 5.53
C GLY A 98 16.07 -6.79 5.96
N THR A 99 14.96 -7.50 6.11
CA THR A 99 13.61 -6.91 6.27
C THR A 99 13.26 -6.57 7.71
N ILE A 100 13.85 -7.27 8.69
CA ILE A 100 13.50 -7.15 10.10
C ILE A 100 14.67 -6.53 10.90
N PRO A 101 14.44 -5.48 11.70
CA PRO A 101 15.46 -4.91 12.58
C PRO A 101 16.03 -5.94 13.57
N LYS A 102 17.29 -5.74 14.00
CA LYS A 102 17.90 -6.58 15.05
C LYS A 102 17.17 -6.39 16.39
N LEU A 103 16.30 -7.33 16.71
CA LEU A 103 15.62 -7.45 18.00
C LEU A 103 16.37 -8.43 18.92
N GLY A 104 16.23 -8.26 20.24
CA GLY A 104 16.68 -9.29 21.19
C GLY A 104 15.85 -10.58 21.05
N LEU A 105 16.37 -11.71 21.53
CA LEU A 105 15.75 -13.04 21.36
C LEU A 105 14.26 -13.08 21.76
N VAL A 106 13.89 -12.46 22.88
CA VAL A 106 12.49 -12.36 23.34
C VAL A 106 11.62 -11.60 22.33
N GLY A 107 12.13 -10.50 21.76
CA GLY A 107 11.43 -9.72 20.75
C GLY A 107 11.28 -10.47 19.43
N LEU A 108 12.31 -11.22 19.01
CA LEU A 108 12.23 -12.06 17.82
C LEU A 108 11.17 -13.16 17.96
N LEU A 109 11.15 -13.86 19.11
CA LEU A 109 10.16 -14.90 19.37
C LEU A 109 8.73 -14.32 19.42
N ASP A 110 8.56 -13.15 20.04
CA ASP A 110 7.25 -12.49 20.10
C ASP A 110 6.76 -12.03 18.73
N ILE A 111 7.64 -11.43 17.91
CA ILE A 111 7.32 -11.03 16.53
C ILE A 111 6.98 -12.24 15.66
N GLY A 112 7.78 -13.31 15.72
CA GLY A 112 7.49 -14.54 14.97
C GLY A 112 6.14 -15.14 15.35
N ARG A 113 5.82 -15.16 16.65
CA ARG A 113 4.50 -15.59 17.15
C ARG A 113 3.37 -14.70 16.64
N ILE A 114 3.52 -13.38 16.69
CA ILE A 114 2.52 -12.42 16.22
C ILE A 114 2.29 -12.58 14.71
N GLN A 115 3.36 -12.65 13.92
CA GLN A 115 3.28 -12.85 12.48
C GLN A 115 2.56 -14.16 12.14
N TRP A 116 2.93 -15.27 12.77
CA TRP A 116 2.25 -16.54 12.56
C TRP A 116 0.74 -16.50 12.90
N GLN A 117 0.36 -15.81 13.98
CA GLN A 117 -1.05 -15.64 14.33
C GLN A 117 -1.79 -14.74 13.33
N PHE A 118 -1.14 -13.65 12.88
CA PHE A 118 -1.68 -12.73 11.90
C PHE A 118 -1.91 -13.42 10.55
N ASP A 119 -0.92 -14.16 10.06
CA ASP A 119 -0.99 -14.90 8.79
C ASP A 119 -2.12 -15.92 8.81
N ARG A 120 -2.34 -16.60 9.95
CA ARG A 120 -3.48 -17.52 10.11
C ARG A 120 -4.84 -16.83 10.08
N ILE A 121 -4.93 -15.59 10.55
CA ILE A 121 -6.15 -14.79 10.44
C ILE A 121 -6.32 -14.36 8.99
N ALA A 122 -5.30 -13.76 8.39
CA ALA A 122 -5.31 -13.27 7.01
C ALA A 122 -5.67 -14.36 6.00
N ALA A 123 -5.13 -15.57 6.16
CA ALA A 123 -5.42 -16.71 5.30
C ALA A 123 -6.90 -17.16 5.32
N ARG A 124 -7.69 -16.72 6.30
CA ARG A 124 -9.13 -17.03 6.42
C ARG A 124 -10.02 -15.91 5.89
N VAL A 125 -9.45 -14.75 5.57
CA VAL A 125 -10.20 -13.60 5.08
C VAL A 125 -10.19 -13.64 3.55
N SER A 126 -11.38 -13.72 2.96
CA SER A 126 -11.54 -13.61 1.52
C SER A 126 -11.08 -12.23 1.04
N VAL A 127 -10.29 -12.19 -0.03
CA VAL A 127 -9.83 -10.93 -0.63
C VAL A 127 -10.97 -10.20 -1.34
N THR A 128 -11.91 -10.94 -1.93
CA THR A 128 -13.02 -10.36 -2.70
C THR A 128 -14.24 -10.06 -1.84
N GLU A 129 -14.48 -10.86 -0.80
CA GLU A 129 -15.65 -10.74 0.06
C GLU A 129 -15.25 -10.86 1.54
N PRO A 130 -14.41 -9.94 2.06
CA PRO A 130 -13.90 -10.03 3.42
C PRO A 130 -15.01 -10.06 4.47
N TRP A 131 -16.11 -9.32 4.25
CA TRP A 131 -17.28 -9.28 5.12
C TRP A 131 -18.02 -10.61 5.27
N ASN A 132 -17.89 -11.53 4.31
CA ASN A 132 -18.49 -12.87 4.37
C ASN A 132 -17.58 -13.92 5.04
N SER A 133 -16.37 -13.52 5.45
CA SER A 133 -15.41 -14.44 6.06
C SER A 133 -15.86 -14.85 7.47
N LYS A 134 -15.51 -16.07 7.88
CA LYS A 134 -15.84 -16.56 9.23
C LYS A 134 -15.20 -15.65 10.29
N GLY A 135 -16.03 -15.07 11.16
CA GLY A 135 -15.58 -14.15 12.21
C GLY A 135 -15.31 -12.72 11.72
N ALA A 136 -15.75 -12.34 10.51
CA ALA A 136 -15.52 -11.01 9.96
C ALA A 136 -16.01 -9.88 10.89
N ALA A 137 -17.22 -10.00 11.43
CA ALA A 137 -17.77 -8.99 12.36
C ALA A 137 -16.94 -8.84 13.64
N GLU A 138 -16.41 -9.94 14.19
CA GLU A 138 -15.55 -9.90 15.38
C GLU A 138 -14.19 -9.26 15.08
N LEU A 139 -13.62 -9.58 13.90
CA LEU A 139 -12.37 -8.99 13.44
C LEU A 139 -12.53 -7.48 13.16
N ASP A 140 -13.62 -7.08 12.51
CA ASP A 140 -13.89 -5.68 12.16
C ASP A 140 -14.21 -4.83 13.40
N ALA A 141 -14.82 -5.43 14.42
CA ALA A 141 -15.03 -4.79 15.73
C ALA A 141 -13.73 -4.60 16.54
N MET A 142 -12.62 -5.23 16.14
CA MET A 142 -11.36 -5.22 16.88
C MET A 142 -10.27 -4.43 16.15
N SER A 143 -9.87 -3.29 16.71
CA SER A 143 -8.68 -2.58 16.18
C SER A 143 -7.42 -3.46 16.26
N LEU A 144 -6.47 -3.25 15.33
CA LEU A 144 -5.15 -3.91 15.36
C LEU A 144 -4.46 -3.75 16.72
N GLY A 145 -4.53 -2.55 17.32
CA GLY A 145 -3.97 -2.30 18.65
C GLY A 145 -4.69 -3.07 19.77
N GLY A 146 -6.00 -3.28 19.64
CA GLY A 146 -6.80 -4.13 20.53
C GLY A 146 -6.38 -5.60 20.43
N TRP A 147 -6.24 -6.10 19.20
CA TRP A 147 -5.77 -7.46 18.94
C TRP A 147 -4.36 -7.70 19.51
N LEU A 148 -3.42 -6.79 19.28
CA LEU A 148 -2.06 -6.91 19.83
C LEU A 148 -2.06 -6.99 21.36
N ARG A 149 -2.97 -6.29 22.05
CA ARG A 149 -3.12 -6.40 23.51
C ARG A 149 -3.72 -7.73 23.93
N SER A 150 -4.73 -8.24 23.21
CA SER A 150 -5.39 -9.50 23.55
C SER A 150 -4.44 -10.69 23.43
N VAL A 151 -3.53 -10.67 22.45
CA VAL A 151 -2.48 -11.68 22.28
C VAL A 151 -1.22 -11.41 23.11
N ARG A 152 -1.28 -10.46 24.06
CA ARG A 152 -0.19 -10.07 24.97
C ARG A 152 1.12 -9.73 24.25
N ALA A 153 1.04 -9.03 23.12
CA ALA A 153 2.22 -8.54 22.41
C ALA A 153 3.06 -7.63 23.32
N THR A 154 4.37 -7.83 23.30
CA THR A 154 5.31 -7.02 24.10
C THR A 154 5.23 -5.55 23.69
N ALA A 155 5.70 -4.65 24.57
CA ALA A 155 5.78 -3.23 24.23
C ALA A 155 6.60 -2.99 22.94
N GLY A 156 7.72 -3.71 22.76
CA GLY A 156 8.55 -3.60 21.57
C GLY A 156 7.83 -4.05 20.30
N SER A 157 7.10 -5.16 20.34
CA SER A 157 6.32 -5.61 19.18
C SER A 157 5.19 -4.66 18.83
N ARG A 158 4.52 -4.08 19.84
CA ARG A 158 3.47 -3.07 19.61
C ARG A 158 4.05 -1.80 18.99
N ASP A 159 5.19 -1.32 19.48
CA ASP A 159 5.90 -0.16 18.92
C ASP A 159 6.27 -0.42 17.44
N LEU A 160 6.76 -1.62 17.11
CA LEU A 160 7.14 -1.98 15.73
C LEU A 160 5.91 -2.08 14.82
N MET A 161 4.85 -2.77 15.27
CA MET A 161 3.60 -2.88 14.52
C MET A 161 2.93 -1.51 14.33
N ALA A 162 3.10 -0.58 15.27
CA ALA A 162 2.61 0.78 15.12
C ALA A 162 3.38 1.54 14.02
N ILE A 163 4.69 1.34 13.88
CA ILE A 163 5.47 1.90 12.76
C ILE A 163 4.98 1.30 11.44
N MET A 164 4.79 -0.01 11.37
CA MET A 164 4.37 -0.70 10.13
C MET A 164 2.94 -0.35 9.69
N SER A 165 2.03 -0.12 10.63
CA SER A 165 0.62 0.21 10.34
C SER A 165 0.37 1.71 10.17
N ARG A 166 1.30 2.57 10.62
CA ARG A 166 1.28 3.99 10.35
C ARG A 166 2.01 4.26 9.04
N VAL A 167 1.34 4.00 7.93
CA VAL A 167 1.78 4.48 6.62
C VAL A 167 0.96 5.73 6.31
N THR A 168 1.61 6.90 6.35
CA THR A 168 1.16 8.15 5.71
C THR A 168 1.58 8.18 4.26
#